data_AF-A0A453KK18-F1
#
_entry.id   AF-A0A453KK18-F1
#
_cell.length_a   1.000
_cell.length_b   1.000
_cell.length_c   1.000
_cell.angle_alpha   90.00
_cell.angle_beta   90.00
_cell.angle_gamma   90.00
#
_symmetry.space_group_name_H-M   'P 1'
#
loop_
_entity.id
_entity.type
_entity.pdbx_description
1 polymer ?
#
loop_
_entity_poly.entity_id
_entity_poly.type
_entity_poly.pdbx_seq_one_letter_code
_entity_poly.pdbx_strand_id
1 'polypeptide(L)'
;MTVQPDELPGGRQLIMGLNPPFGVKAALANKFIDKALSFKPKLVILIVPKETKRLDQKKTPYDLVWEDSNCLAGKSFYLPGSLDVNDKIVQGWNASAPPLYLWSRSDWTKKHKEVAKAHN
;
A
#
# COMPACT_ATOMS: atom_id res chain seq x y z
N MET A 1 11.53 -9.49 -6.49
CA MET A 1 10.84 -8.90 -7.66
C MET A 1 11.87 -8.61 -8.74
N THR A 2 11.68 -9.20 -9.91
CA THR A 2 12.58 -9.14 -11.08
C THR A 2 12.12 -8.14 -12.14
N VAL A 3 10.90 -7.62 -12.04
CA VAL A 3 10.30 -6.67 -13.00
C VAL A 3 11.17 -5.42 -13.14
N GLN A 4 11.49 -5.05 -14.37
CA GLN A 4 12.31 -3.90 -14.76
C GLN A 4 11.45 -2.69 -15.13
N PRO A 5 11.95 -1.46 -14.96
CA PRO A 5 11.17 -0.22 -15.19
C PRO A 5 10.55 -0.08 -16.58
N ASP A 6 11.16 -0.67 -17.59
CA ASP A 6 10.75 -0.67 -19.00
C ASP A 6 9.67 -1.72 -19.31
N GLU A 7 9.40 -2.65 -18.39
CA GLU A 7 8.33 -3.64 -18.52
C GLU A 7 6.94 -3.07 -18.15
N LEU A 8 6.86 -1.84 -17.61
CA LEU A 8 5.62 -1.17 -17.26
C LEU A 8 5.49 0.19 -17.97
N PRO A 9 4.25 0.67 -18.20
CA PRO A 9 4.02 2.04 -18.67
C PRO A 9 4.75 3.08 -17.82
N GLY A 10 5.11 4.22 -18.44
CA GLY A 10 5.75 5.30 -17.70
C GLY A 10 4.92 5.75 -16.50
N GLY A 11 5.57 6.07 -15.37
CA GLY A 11 4.91 6.27 -14.09
C GLY A 11 3.73 7.26 -14.04
N ARG A 12 3.65 8.22 -14.98
CA ARG A 12 2.48 9.11 -15.15
C ARG A 12 1.18 8.36 -15.50
N GLN A 13 1.30 7.18 -16.08
CA GLN A 13 0.19 6.30 -16.46
C GLN A 13 -0.08 5.22 -15.39
N LEU A 14 0.77 5.09 -14.38
CA LEU A 14 0.67 4.02 -13.38
C LEU A 14 -0.05 4.46 -12.11
N ILE A 15 -1.00 3.63 -11.68
CA ILE A 15 -1.56 3.61 -10.33
C ILE A 15 -1.23 2.22 -9.77
N MET A 16 -0.63 2.16 -8.58
CA MET A 16 -0.22 0.89 -7.97
C MET A 16 -0.97 0.64 -6.67
N GLY A 17 -1.74 -0.44 -6.61
CA GLY A 17 -2.26 -1.00 -5.36
C GLY A 17 -1.29 -2.02 -4.78
N LEU A 18 -0.85 -1.81 -3.54
CA LEU A 18 0.17 -2.62 -2.89
C LEU A 18 -0.33 -3.16 -1.55
N ASN A 19 -0.17 -4.46 -1.38
CA ASN A 19 -0.32 -5.17 -0.12
C ASN A 19 0.95 -5.98 0.17
N PRO A 20 2.04 -5.32 0.61
CA PRO A 20 3.36 -5.95 0.72
C PRO A 20 3.40 -7.05 1.78
N PRO A 21 4.15 -8.14 1.55
CA PRO A 21 4.41 -9.12 2.61
C PRO A 21 5.24 -8.48 3.72
N PHE A 22 4.87 -8.75 4.98
CA PHE A 22 5.42 -8.01 6.12
C PHE A 22 6.84 -8.43 6.51
N GLY A 23 7.13 -9.74 6.52
CA GLY A 23 8.40 -10.26 7.04
C GLY A 23 8.67 -9.88 8.50
N VAL A 24 9.88 -10.15 9.00
CA VAL A 24 10.29 -9.72 10.34
C VAL A 24 10.49 -8.20 10.34
N LYS A 25 9.86 -7.49 11.28
CA LYS A 25 9.99 -6.02 11.49
C LYS A 25 9.74 -5.18 10.22
N ALA A 26 8.76 -5.54 9.38
CA ALA A 26 8.42 -4.82 8.15
C ALA A 26 9.56 -4.66 7.12
N ALA A 27 10.66 -5.40 7.24
CA ALA A 27 11.82 -5.26 6.36
C ALA A 27 11.48 -5.65 4.91
N LEU A 28 10.68 -6.71 4.73
CA LEU A 28 10.22 -7.15 3.41
C LEU A 28 9.26 -6.14 2.79
N ALA A 29 8.36 -5.57 3.60
CA ALA A 29 7.42 -4.54 3.15
C ALA A 29 8.17 -3.31 2.61
N ASN A 30 9.18 -2.82 3.35
CA ASN A 30 9.98 -1.68 2.92
C ASN A 30 10.71 -1.94 1.59
N LYS A 31 11.36 -3.10 1.44
CA LYS A 31 12.05 -3.48 0.19
C LYS A 31 11.08 -3.59 -0.99
N PHE A 32 9.89 -4.14 -0.75
CA PHE A 32 8.84 -4.26 -1.75
C PHE A 32 8.35 -2.89 -2.21
N ILE A 33 8.07 -2.00 -1.26
CA ILE A 33 7.65 -0.62 -1.54
C ILE A 33 8.74 0.12 -2.30
N ASP A 34 10.00 0.06 -1.86
CA ASP A 34 11.10 0.76 -2.53
C ASP A 34 11.25 0.35 -4.00
N LYS A 35 11.06 -0.94 -4.30
CA LYS A 35 11.02 -1.42 -5.68
C LYS A 35 9.80 -0.88 -6.43
N ALA A 36 8.61 -0.87 -5.84
CA ALA A 36 7.41 -0.30 -6.47
C ALA A 36 7.57 1.21 -6.79
N LEU A 37 8.22 1.97 -5.90
CA LEU A 37 8.48 3.40 -6.11
C LEU A 37 9.48 3.67 -7.24
N SER A 38 10.33 2.69 -7.61
CA SER A 38 11.26 2.82 -8.75
C SER A 38 10.54 3.06 -10.08
N PHE A 39 9.30 2.60 -10.21
CA PHE A 39 8.44 2.81 -11.39
C PHE A 39 7.77 4.18 -11.40
N LYS A 40 7.94 4.97 -10.32
CA LYS A 40 7.41 6.33 -10.17
C LYS A 40 5.90 6.46 -10.45
N PRO A 41 5.02 5.57 -9.95
CA PRO A 41 3.58 5.69 -10.18
C PRO A 41 3.04 7.05 -9.75
N LYS A 42 2.03 7.59 -10.45
CA LYS A 42 1.41 8.87 -10.05
C LYS A 42 0.63 8.75 -8.74
N LEU A 43 0.12 7.55 -8.42
CA LEU A 43 -0.65 7.26 -7.22
C LEU A 43 -0.29 5.86 -6.71
N VAL A 44 -0.10 5.74 -5.40
CA VAL A 44 0.09 4.46 -4.69
C VAL A 44 -1.02 4.30 -3.67
N ILE A 45 -1.76 3.20 -3.76
CA ILE A 45 -2.74 2.75 -2.78
C ILE A 45 -2.04 1.68 -1.94
N LEU A 46 -1.87 1.92 -0.65
CA LEU A 46 -1.00 1.10 0.19
C LEU A 46 -1.74 0.62 1.44
N ILE A 47 -1.71 -0.70 1.67
CA ILE A 47 -2.15 -1.34 2.91
C ILE A 47 -0.92 -1.96 3.56
N VAL A 48 -0.52 -1.44 4.72
CA VAL A 48 0.68 -1.89 5.45
C VAL A 48 0.49 -1.71 6.97
N PRO A 49 1.26 -2.43 7.81
CA PRO A 49 1.29 -2.19 9.24
C PRO A 49 1.88 -0.82 9.54
N LYS A 50 1.47 -0.21 10.66
CA LYS A 50 1.86 1.15 11.06
C LYS A 50 3.36 1.31 11.27
N GLU A 51 4.08 0.22 11.53
CA GLU A 51 5.54 0.22 11.71
C GLU A 51 6.31 0.37 10.37
N THR A 52 5.63 0.28 9.22
CA THR A 52 6.26 0.46 7.90
C THR A 52 6.67 1.90 7.69
N LYS A 53 7.86 2.13 7.11
CA LYS A 53 8.36 3.49 6.87
C LYS A 53 7.42 4.25 5.94
N ARG A 54 6.95 5.41 6.38
CA ARG A 54 6.07 6.27 5.60
C ARG A 54 6.77 6.80 4.35
N LEU A 55 5.98 7.05 3.30
CA LEU A 55 6.49 7.41 1.98
C LEU A 55 7.02 8.84 1.94
N ASP A 56 6.44 9.74 2.73
CA ASP A 56 6.90 11.12 2.97
C ASP A 56 8.29 11.18 3.64
N GLN A 57 8.76 10.10 4.26
CA GLN A 57 10.07 10.00 4.90
C GLN A 57 11.14 9.30 4.03
N LYS A 58 10.81 8.92 2.79
CA LYS A 58 11.75 8.27 1.86
C LYS A 58 12.53 9.31 1.05
N LYS A 59 13.62 8.86 0.40
CA LYS A 59 14.50 9.73 -0.41
C LYS A 59 13.75 10.48 -1.51
N THR A 60 12.76 9.82 -2.11
CA THR A 60 11.84 10.43 -3.07
C THR A 60 10.45 10.39 -2.45
N PRO A 61 10.03 11.47 -1.78
CA PRO A 61 8.81 11.45 -1.00
C PRO A 61 7.56 11.43 -1.90
N TYR A 62 6.52 10.79 -1.38
CA TYR A 62 5.16 10.93 -1.89
C TYR A 62 4.34 11.69 -0.85
N ASP A 63 3.36 12.45 -1.33
CA ASP A 63 2.48 13.24 -0.49
C ASP A 63 1.29 12.40 -0.07
N LEU A 64 0.97 12.41 1.24
CA LEU A 64 -0.26 11.80 1.72
C LEU A 64 -1.46 12.59 1.19
N VAL A 65 -2.37 11.90 0.51
CA VAL A 65 -3.63 12.46 0.02
C VAL A 65 -4.78 12.09 0.95
N TRP A 66 -4.82 10.82 1.37
CA TRP A 66 -5.89 10.29 2.20
C TRP A 66 -5.40 9.07 3.01
N GLU A 67 -5.93 8.91 4.21
CA GLU A 67 -5.65 7.82 5.13
C GLU A 67 -6.94 7.41 5.84
N ASP A 68 -7.20 6.11 5.94
CA ASP A 68 -8.23 5.55 6.78
C ASP A 68 -7.69 4.36 7.58
N SER A 69 -7.64 4.54 8.90
CA SER A 69 -7.14 3.55 9.85
C SER A 69 -8.18 2.49 10.25
N ASN A 70 -9.44 2.66 9.85
CA ASN A 70 -10.58 1.86 10.32
C ASN A 70 -11.28 1.08 9.19
N CYS A 71 -11.15 1.49 7.92
CA CYS A 71 -11.83 0.84 6.79
C CYS A 71 -11.50 -0.66 6.64
N LEU A 72 -10.35 -1.10 7.14
CA LEU A 72 -9.91 -2.50 7.13
C LEU A 72 -9.99 -3.16 8.52
N ALA A 73 -10.79 -2.59 9.42
CA ALA A 73 -11.11 -3.23 10.69
C ALA A 73 -12.01 -4.46 10.48
N GLY A 74 -11.93 -5.40 11.41
CA GLY A 74 -12.81 -6.57 11.43
C GLY A 74 -12.09 -7.87 11.06
N LYS A 75 -12.72 -8.68 10.19
CA LYS A 75 -12.17 -9.96 9.75
C LYS A 75 -10.77 -9.77 9.18
N SER A 76 -9.87 -10.70 9.50
CA SER A 76 -8.48 -10.64 9.08
C SER A 76 -8.39 -10.49 7.57
N PHE A 77 -7.64 -9.49 7.12
CA PHE A 77 -7.49 -9.18 5.69
C PHE A 77 -6.59 -10.19 4.96
N TYR A 78 -5.69 -10.85 5.70
CA TYR A 78 -4.65 -11.75 5.15
C TYR A 78 -4.99 -13.24 5.18
N LEU A 79 -6.08 -13.61 5.85
CA LEU A 79 -6.52 -15.00 6.06
C LEU A 79 -7.75 -15.46 5.25
N PRO A 80 -8.55 -14.62 4.55
CA PRO A 80 -9.72 -15.13 3.84
C PRO A 80 -9.31 -16.16 2.78
N GLY A 81 -9.88 -17.36 2.87
CA GLY A 81 -9.57 -18.48 1.96
C GLY A 81 -8.33 -19.30 2.33
N SER A 82 -7.60 -18.95 3.39
CA SER A 82 -6.56 -19.82 3.94
C SER A 82 -7.20 -21.04 4.61
N LEU A 83 -6.56 -22.20 4.46
CA LEU A 83 -6.95 -23.45 5.11
C LEU A 83 -5.96 -23.79 6.21
N ASP A 84 -6.45 -24.29 7.34
CA ASP A 84 -5.59 -24.87 8.37
C ASP A 84 -5.12 -26.28 7.98
N VAL A 85 -4.37 -26.95 8.85
CA VAL A 85 -3.86 -28.31 8.63
C VAL A 85 -4.96 -29.38 8.47
N ASN A 86 -6.22 -29.02 8.71
CA ASN A 86 -7.39 -29.89 8.62
C ASN A 86 -8.36 -29.43 7.50
N ASP A 87 -7.88 -28.63 6.54
CA ASP A 87 -8.68 -28.08 5.44
C ASP A 87 -9.87 -27.21 5.88
N LYS A 88 -9.81 -26.63 7.10
CA LYS A 88 -10.84 -25.69 7.56
C LYS A 88 -10.45 -24.27 7.23
N ILE A 89 -11.43 -23.47 6.79
CA ILE A 89 -11.23 -22.04 6.54
C ILE A 89 -10.76 -21.37 7.84
N VAL A 90 -9.57 -20.78 7.78
CA VAL A 90 -9.01 -20.00 8.88
C VAL A 90 -9.84 -18.74 9.05
N GLN A 91 -10.56 -18.67 10.16
CA GLN A 91 -11.22 -17.44 10.58
C GLN A 91 -10.30 -16.67 11.52
N GLY A 92 -10.11 -15.39 11.23
CA GLY A 92 -9.33 -14.49 12.08
C GLY A 92 -9.94 -13.11 12.12
N TRP A 93 -9.58 -12.35 13.14
CA TRP A 93 -9.85 -10.92 13.26
C TRP A 93 -8.51 -10.17 13.30
N ASN A 94 -8.46 -8.99 12.68
CA ASN A 94 -7.28 -8.13 12.78
C ASN A 94 -7.14 -7.68 14.24
N ALA A 95 -6.05 -8.06 14.92
CA ALA A 95 -5.73 -7.55 16.26
C ALA A 95 -5.51 -6.03 16.24
N SER A 96 -4.97 -5.52 15.13
CA SER A 96 -4.90 -4.11 14.78
C SER A 96 -5.13 -3.97 13.28
N ALA A 97 -6.05 -3.09 12.88
CA ALA A 97 -6.35 -2.88 11.47
C ALA A 97 -5.16 -2.19 10.78
N PRO A 98 -4.67 -2.73 9.64
CA PRO A 98 -3.70 -2.00 8.85
C PRO A 98 -4.39 -0.77 8.23
N PRO A 99 -3.81 0.43 8.33
CA PRO A 99 -4.33 1.60 7.64
C PRO A 99 -4.27 1.44 6.12
N LEU A 100 -5.27 2.00 5.45
CA LEU A 100 -5.28 2.22 4.00
C LEU A 100 -4.79 3.65 3.72
N TYR A 101 -3.80 3.76 2.83
CA TYR A 101 -3.25 5.04 2.41
C TYR A 101 -3.38 5.26 0.92
N LEU A 102 -3.65 6.51 0.53
CA LEU A 102 -3.47 7.03 -0.83
C LEU A 102 -2.30 8.03 -0.83
N TRP A 103 -1.22 7.66 -1.51
CA TRP A 103 0.00 8.45 -1.65
C TRP A 103 0.16 8.95 -3.08
N SER A 104 0.33 10.26 -3.25
CA SER A 104 0.51 10.87 -4.56
C SER A 104 1.96 11.23 -4.83
N ARG A 105 2.39 11.06 -6.08
CA ARG A 105 3.63 11.68 -6.55
C ARG A 105 3.47 13.20 -6.57
N SER A 106 4.51 13.94 -6.21
CA SER A 106 4.44 15.39 -5.95
C SER A 106 3.87 16.21 -7.12
N ASP A 107 4.19 15.86 -8.36
CA ASP A 107 3.69 16.51 -9.58
C ASP A 107 2.20 16.23 -9.87
N TRP A 108 1.56 15.32 -9.14
CA TRP A 108 0.12 14.99 -9.25
C TRP A 108 -0.69 15.35 -8.00
N THR A 109 -0.04 15.74 -6.91
CA THR A 109 -0.68 15.90 -5.59
C THR A 109 -1.83 16.90 -5.60
N LYS A 110 -1.69 18.03 -6.30
CA LYS A 110 -2.77 19.02 -6.40
C LYS A 110 -4.05 18.38 -6.97
N LYS A 111 -3.93 17.70 -8.10
CA LYS A 111 -5.04 17.04 -8.79
C LYS A 111 -5.66 15.94 -7.92
N HIS A 112 -4.84 15.09 -7.28
CA HIS A 112 -5.37 14.01 -6.44
C HIS A 112 -6.06 14.54 -5.18
N LYS A 113 -5.56 15.62 -4.56
CA LYS A 113 -6.23 16.27 -3.43
C LYS A 113 -7.55 16.93 -3.83
N GLU A 114 -7.64 17.53 -5.01
CA GLU A 114 -8.90 18.08 -5.53
C GLU A 114 -9.96 16.98 -5.71
N VAL A 115 -9.58 15.83 -6.29
CA VAL A 115 -10.47 14.67 -6.43
C VAL A 115 -10.90 14.13 -5.06
N ALA A 116 -9.95 13.95 -4.13
CA ALA A 116 -10.28 13.46 -2.79
C ALA A 116 -11.30 14.38 -2.08
N LYS A 117 -11.12 15.70 -2.16
CA LYS A 117 -12.05 16.68 -1.57
C LYS A 117 -13.45 16.65 -2.19
N ALA A 118 -13.59 16.28 -3.46
CA ALA A 118 -14.88 16.23 -4.14
C ALA A 118 -15.74 15.01 -3.74
N HIS A 119 -15.13 14.01 -3.09
CA HIS A 119 -15.76 12.73 -2.75
C HIS A 119 -15.65 12.38 -1.26
N ASN A 120 -15.39 13.38 -0.41
CA ASN A 120 -15.26 13.25 1.04
C ASN A 120 -16.41 13.96 1.76
#